data_AF-A0AAJ4W4Y1-F1
#
_entry.id   AF-A0AAJ4W4Y1-F1
#
_cell.length_a   1.000
_cell.length_b   1.000
_cell.length_c   1.000
_cell.angle_alpha   90.00
_cell.angle_beta   90.00
_cell.angle_gamma   90.00
#
_symmetry.space_group_name_H-M   'P 1'
#
loop_
_entity.id
_entity.type
_entity.pdbx_description
1 polymer ?
#
loop_
_entity_poly.entity_id
_entity_poly.type
_entity_poly.pdbx_seq_one_letter_code
_entity_poly.pdbx_strand_id
1 'polypeptide(L)' 'MLYYNTITNTLKEVLSILMKHPLFKDFRLVGGTALSLQVGHRMSIDIDLFTDNPYSTVDFD' A
#
# COMPACT_ATOMS: atom_id res chain seq x y z
N MET A 1 11.60 -8.79 6.53
CA MET A 1 10.65 -8.46 7.61
C MET A 1 10.30 -6.99 7.47
N LEU A 2 9.03 -6.58 7.66
CA LEU A 2 8.61 -5.18 7.49
C LEU A 2 8.71 -4.39 8.80
N TYR A 3 9.08 -3.11 8.71
CA TYR A 3 9.19 -2.17 9.83
C TYR A 3 7.85 -1.52 10.16
N TYR A 4 6.92 -2.27 10.76
CA TYR A 4 5.59 -1.74 11.08
C TYR A 4 5.58 -0.57 12.09
N ASN A 5 6.68 -0.33 12.79
CA ASN A 5 6.84 0.84 13.65
C ASN A 5 6.97 2.16 12.87
N THR A 6 7.08 2.14 11.54
CA THR A 6 7.09 3.34 10.69
C THR A 6 5.70 3.79 10.25
N ILE A 7 4.66 3.07 10.64
CA ILE A 7 3.28 3.40 10.30
C ILE A 7 2.40 3.35 11.54
N THR A 8 1.25 4.03 11.47
CA THR A 8 0.26 3.94 12.54
C THR A 8 -0.51 2.61 12.46
N ASN A 9 -1.11 2.18 13.58
CA ASN A 9 -1.99 1.01 13.58
C ASN A 9 -3.16 1.19 12.60
N THR A 10 -3.75 2.38 12.56
CA THR A 10 -4.81 2.73 11.61
C THR A 10 -4.36 2.54 10.16
N LEU A 11 -3.16 3.02 9.80
CA LEU A 11 -2.64 2.84 8.44
C LEU A 11 -2.42 1.36 8.12
N LYS A 12 -1.93 0.58 9.10
CA LYS A 12 -1.74 -0.87 8.95
C LYS A 12 -3.05 -1.60 8.70
N GLU A 13 -4.11 -1.24 9.43
CA GLU A 13 -5.45 -1.81 9.27
C GLU A 13 -6.03 -1.48 7.89
N VAL A 14 -5.97 -0.20 7.48
CA VAL A 14 -6.42 0.24 6.16
C VAL A 14 -5.65 -0.48 5.06
N LEU A 15 -4.32 -0.57 5.16
CA LEU A 15 -3.51 -1.30 4.19
C LEU A 15 -3.89 -2.79 4.14
N SER A 16 -4.15 -3.42 5.29
CA SER A 16 -4.62 -4.82 5.30
C SER A 16 -5.99 -4.98 4.65
N ILE A 17 -6.88 -4.00 4.73
CA ILE A 17 -8.19 -4.04 4.06
C ILE A 17 -7.99 -3.93 2.56
N LEU A 18 -7.21 -2.92 2.11
CA LEU A 18 -6.93 -2.69 0.70
C LEU A 18 -6.28 -3.91 0.05
N MET A 19 -5.22 -4.46 0.65
CA MET A 19 -4.47 -5.61 0.08
C MET A 19 -5.26 -6.93 0.07
N LYS A 20 -6.39 -7.01 0.80
CA LYS A 20 -7.29 -8.18 0.77
C LYS A 20 -8.47 -8.01 -0.17
N HIS A 21 -8.74 -6.80 -0.63
CA HIS A 21 -9.90 -6.53 -1.48
C HIS A 21 -9.60 -6.92 -2.94
N PRO A 22 -10.50 -7.66 -3.63
CA PRO A 22 -10.25 -8.17 -4.99
C PRO A 22 -9.89 -7.09 -6.02
N LEU A 23 -10.50 -5.91 -5.91
CA LEU A 23 -10.19 -4.74 -6.74
C LEU A 23 -8.70 -4.38 -6.75
N PHE A 24 -8.03 -4.54 -5.61
CA PHE A 24 -6.62 -4.14 -5.44
C PHE A 24 -5.65 -5.31 -5.59
N LYS A 25 -6.10 -6.49 -6.06
CA LYS A 25 -5.24 -7.69 -6.18
C LYS A 25 -4.00 -7.47 -7.05
N ASP A 26 -4.13 -6.63 -8.09
CA ASP A 26 -3.07 -6.31 -9.05
C ASP A 26 -2.38 -4.97 -8.73
N PHE A 27 -2.68 -4.40 -7.56
CA PHE A 27 -2.07 -3.17 -7.08
C PHE A 27 -0.98 -3.51 -6.05
N ARG A 28 0.09 -2.72 -6.08
CA ARG A 28 1.19 -2.78 -5.12
C ARG A 28 1.35 -1.45 -4.41
N LEU A 29 1.69 -1.51 -3.12
CA LEU A 29 2.11 -0.34 -2.37
C LEU A 29 3.46 0.15 -2.89
N VAL A 30 3.55 1.43 -3.23
CA VAL A 30 4.79 2.08 -3.69
C VAL A 30 5.09 3.32 -2.86
N GLY A 31 6.05 4.13 -3.34
CA GLY A 31 6.35 5.44 -2.76
C GLY A 31 7.03 5.36 -1.39
N GLY A 32 6.87 6.45 -0.64
CA GLY A 32 7.55 6.65 0.64
C GLY A 32 7.13 5.64 1.71
N THR A 33 5.86 5.24 1.72
CA THR A 33 5.33 4.28 2.69
C THR A 33 5.87 2.88 2.45
N ALA A 34 5.93 2.41 1.19
CA ALA A 34 6.58 1.15 0.85
C ALA A 34 8.04 1.13 1.31
N LEU A 35 8.79 2.19 1.01
CA LEU A 35 10.19 2.31 1.41
C LEU A 35 10.34 2.36 2.94
N SER A 36 9.45 3.06 3.65
CA SER A 36 9.47 3.11 5.12
C SER A 36 9.31 1.72 5.74
N LEU A 37 8.38 0.91 5.20
CA LEU A 37 8.15 -0.46 5.66
C LEU A 37 9.32 -1.39 5.31
N GLN A 38 10.07 -1.12 4.24
CA GLN A 38 11.20 -1.94 3.82
C GLN A 38 12.49 -1.65 4.61
N VAL A 39 12.78 -0.38 4.91
CA VAL A 39 14.07 0.02 5.50
C VAL A 39 13.98 0.72 6.87
N GLY A 40 12.77 1.02 7.36
CA GLY A 40 12.59 1.58 8.70
C GLY A 40 13.00 3.05 8.85
N HIS A 41 13.18 3.79 7.75
CA HIS A 41 13.92 5.06 7.76
C HIS A 41 13.19 6.27 8.38
N ARG A 42 11.86 6.28 8.41
CA ARG A 42 11.04 7.36 9.00
C ARG A 42 9.59 6.93 9.16
N MET A 43 8.80 7.70 9.90
CA MET A 43 7.35 7.59 9.88
C MET A 43 6.77 7.97 8.50
N SER A 44 5.77 7.23 8.04
CA SER A 44 5.01 7.52 6.82
C SER A 44 3.51 7.33 7.05
N ILE A 45 2.71 8.13 6.36
CA ILE A 45 1.24 8.17 6.54
C ILE A 45 0.45 7.99 5.24
N ASP A 46 1.10 8.09 4.08
CA ASP A 46 0.46 8.07 2.77
C ASP A 46 0.23 6.63 2.26
N ILE A 47 -0.72 6.44 1.34
CA ILE A 47 -0.88 5.20 0.59
C ILE A 47 -0.82 5.52 -0.89
N ASP A 48 0.22 5.05 -1.55
CA ASP A 48 0.35 5.08 -3.01
C ASP A 48 0.21 3.66 -3.55
N LEU A 49 -0.82 3.40 -4.38
CA LEU A 49 -1.05 2.10 -5.01
C LEU A 49 -0.91 2.19 -6.52
N PHE A 50 -0.03 1.36 -7.08
CA PHE A 50 0.24 1.32 -8.53
C PHE A 50 -0.09 -0.07 -9.07
N THR A 51 -0.53 -0.14 -10.32
CA THR A 51 -0.77 -1.39 -11.06
C THR A 51 -0.09 -1.34 -12.42
N ASP A 52 0.30 -2.50 -12.96
CA ASP A 52 0.80 -2.61 -14.33
C ASP A 52 -0.35 -2.79 -15.34
N ASN A 53 -1.59 -2.90 -14.86
CA ASN A 53 -2.77 -2.95 -15.72
C ASN A 53 -2.84 -1.69 -16.58
N PRO A 54 -3.10 -1.80 -17.90
CA PRO A 54 -3.22 -0.63 -18.77
C PRO A 54 -4.31 0.32 -18.28
N TYR A 55 -4.14 1.60 -18.57
CA TYR A 55 -5.14 2.62 -18.24
C TYR A 55 -6.53 2.21 -18.78
N SER A 56 -7.57 2.43 -17.97
CA SER A 56 -8.98 2.06 -18.26
C SER A 56 -9.27 0.55 -18.36
N THR A 57 -8.40 -0.33 -17.87
CA THR A 57 -8.69 -1.79 -17.85
C THR A 57 -9.08 -2.34 -16.47
N VAL A 58 -8.94 -1.53 -15.42
CA VAL A 58 -9.40 -1.89 -14.08
C VAL A 58 -10.87 -1.52 -13.95
N ASP A 59 -11.68 -2.49 -13.55
CA ASP A 59 -13.10 -2.32 -13.26
C ASP A 59 -13.30 -1.81 -11.83
N PHE A 60 -13.90 -0.64 -11.68
CA PHE A 60 -14.13 0.04 -10.39
C PHE A 60 -15.61 0.13 -10.02
N ASP A 61 -16.51 -0.44 -10.84
CA ASP A 61 -17.96 -0.37 -10.65
C ASP A 61 -18.50 -1.45 -9.68
#